data_AF-A0A7L0QJL9-F1
#
_entry.id   AF-A0A7L0QJL9-F1
#
_cell.length_a   1.000
_cell.length_b   1.000
_cell.length_c   1.000
_cell.angle_alpha   90.00
_cell.angle_beta   90.00
_cell.angle_gamma   90.00
#
_symmetry.space_group_name_H-M   'P 1'
#
loop_
_entity.id
_entity.type
_entity.pdbx_description
1 polymer ?
#
loop_
_entity_poly.entity_id
_entity_poly.type
_entity_poly.pdbx_seq_one_letter_code
_entity_poly.pdbx_strand_id
1 'polypeptide(L)' 'FLMFDSDLGEFVGDTRYGKVNAKRLNNIPAIIKDRRALVDRFCRHNYKAFHPFTVERRVPPSPSKSIPVHS' A
#
# COMPACT_ATOMS: atom_id res chain seq x y z
N PHE A 1 9.68 12.36 6.46
CA PHE A 1 10.67 12.44 7.56
C PHE A 1 10.81 11.14 8.33
N LEU A 2 9.75 10.34 8.50
CA LEU A 2 9.73 9.05 9.18
C LEU A 2 8.79 8.10 8.41
N MET A 3 9.18 6.84 8.23
CA MET A 3 8.42 5.81 7.51
C MET A 3 8.65 4.45 8.18
N PHE A 4 7.67 3.56 8.16
CA PHE A 4 7.89 2.15 8.50
C PHE A 4 8.21 1.39 7.22
N ASP A 5 9.39 0.78 7.18
CA ASP A 5 9.82 -0.07 6.07
C ASP A 5 9.50 -1.52 6.43
N SER A 6 8.61 -2.14 5.66
CA SER A 6 8.18 -3.52 5.89
C SER A 6 9.27 -4.54 5.59
N ASP A 7 10.20 -4.24 4.69
CA ASP A 7 11.27 -5.15 4.29
C ASP A 7 12.35 -5.20 5.38
N LEU A 8 12.60 -4.06 6.02
CA LEU A 8 13.45 -3.97 7.21
C LEU A 8 12.70 -4.34 8.50
N GLY A 9 11.37 -4.22 8.50
CA GLY A 9 10.53 -4.43 9.67
C GLY A 9 10.70 -3.37 10.75
N GLU A 10 11.08 -2.14 10.40
CA GLU A 10 11.42 -1.06 11.34
C GLU A 10 11.05 0.34 10.81
N PHE A 11 10.97 1.33 11.70
CA PHE A 11 10.91 2.72 11.28
C PHE A 11 12.27 3.24 10.82
N VAL A 12 12.27 3.97 9.71
CA VAL A 12 13.41 4.66 9.10
C VAL A 12 13.12 6.15 9.03
N GLY A 13 14.13 6.97 9.31
CA GLY A 13 14.00 8.44 9.27
C GLY A 13 14.99 9.09 8.33
N ASP A 14 14.50 9.93 7.42
CA ASP A 14 15.32 10.58 6.38
C ASP A 14 15.92 11.92 6.85
N THR A 15 15.34 12.52 7.89
CA THR A 15 15.82 13.77 8.50
C THR A 15 16.39 13.52 9.89
N ARG A 16 17.17 14.46 10.44
CA ARG A 16 17.68 14.37 11.82
C ARG A 16 16.55 14.12 12.83
N TYR A 17 15.44 14.86 12.70
CA TYR A 17 14.25 14.67 13.53
C TYR A 17 13.60 13.30 13.32
N GLY A 18 13.54 12.85 12.06
CA GLY A 18 13.08 11.51 11.69
C GLY A 18 13.86 10.39 12.36
N LYS A 19 15.21 10.45 12.33
CA LYS A 19 16.08 9.42 12.91
C LYS A 19 15.90 9.28 14.43
N VAL A 20 15.72 10.40 15.14
CA VAL A 20 15.46 10.38 16.58
C VAL A 20 14.13 9.70 16.89
N ASN A 21 13.08 10.03 16.13
CA ASN A 21 11.78 9.38 16.31
C ASN A 21 11.78 7.91 15.90
N ALA A 22 12.49 7.55 14.82
CA ALA A 22 12.67 6.17 14.39
C ALA A 22 13.27 5.32 15.51
N LYS A 23 14.40 5.78 16.10
CA LYS A 23 15.02 5.10 17.24
C LYS A 23 14.06 4.95 18.42
N ARG A 24 13.29 5.99 18.75
CA ARG A 24 12.30 5.93 19.84
C ARG A 24 11.23 4.88 19.57
N LEU A 25 10.66 4.83 18.37
CA LEU A 25 9.57 3.91 18.02
C LEU A 25 10.05 2.46 17.85
N ASN A 26 11.25 2.25 17.30
CA ASN A 26 11.84 0.90 17.18
C ASN A 26 12.07 0.24 18.54
N ASN A 27 12.23 1.03 19.60
CA ASN A 27 12.40 0.54 20.97
C ASN A 27 11.08 0.28 21.71
N ILE A 28 9.91 0.43 21.08
CA ILE A 28 8.60 0.15 21.69
C ILE A 28 8.05 -1.16 21.10
N PRO A 29 8.15 -2.30 21.81
CA PRO A 29 7.82 -3.62 21.25
C PRO A 29 6.38 -3.73 20.73
N ALA A 30 5.42 -3.13 21.45
CA ALA A 30 4.02 -3.16 21.04
C ALA A 30 3.79 -2.49 19.68
N ILE A 31 4.48 -1.38 19.40
CA ILE A 31 4.34 -0.64 18.15
C ILE A 31 4.98 -1.41 17.00
N ILE A 32 6.21 -1.90 17.17
CA ILE A 32 6.90 -2.63 16.11
C ILE A 32 6.21 -3.95 15.78
N LYS A 33 5.71 -4.67 16.80
CA LYS A 33 4.94 -5.89 16.59
C LYS A 33 3.67 -5.64 15.78
N ASP A 34 2.89 -4.61 16.13
CA ASP A 34 1.68 -4.26 15.38
C ASP A 34 2.01 -3.85 13.95
N ARG A 35 3.03 -3.01 13.74
CA ARG A 35 3.44 -2.58 12.39
C ARG A 35 3.94 -3.72 11.51
N ARG A 36 4.73 -4.66 12.04
CA ARG A 36 5.16 -5.86 11.31
C ARG A 36 3.96 -6.74 10.92
N ALA A 37 2.98 -6.87 11.79
CA ALA A 37 1.80 -7.69 11.52
C ALA A 37 0.89 -7.10 10.42
N LEU A 38 0.90 -5.78 10.21
CA LEU A 38 0.01 -5.09 9.25
C LEU A 38 0.09 -5.64 7.82
N VAL A 39 1.27 -6.09 7.37
CA VAL A 39 1.43 -6.67 6.03
C VAL A 39 0.51 -7.87 5.85
N ASP A 40 0.42 -8.74 6.86
CA ASP A 40 -0.40 -9.95 6.78
C ASP A 40 -1.87 -9.65 7.08
N ARG A 41 -2.14 -8.95 8.21
CA ARG A 41 -3.52 -8.72 8.69
C ARG A 41 -4.30 -7.72 7.84
N PHE A 42 -3.63 -6.77 7.18
CA PHE A 42 -4.27 -5.73 6.40
C PHE A 42 -3.98 -5.91 4.91
N CYS A 43 -2.72 -5.86 4.50
CA CYS A 43 -2.39 -5.85 3.07
C CYS A 43 -2.77 -7.16 2.39
N ARG A 44 -2.30 -8.32 2.89
CA ARG A 44 -2.66 -9.63 2.30
C ARG A 44 -4.13 -9.98 2.49
N HIS A 45 -4.72 -9.61 3.63
CA HIS A 45 -6.14 -9.78 3.86
C HIS A 45 -6.98 -9.04 2.79
N ASN A 46 -6.71 -7.74 2.60
CA ASN A 46 -7.42 -6.92 1.63
C ASN A 46 -7.11 -7.33 0.19
N TYR A 47 -5.86 -7.69 -0.10
CA TYR A 47 -5.51 -8.22 -1.41
C TYR A 47 -6.40 -9.41 -1.75
N LYS A 48 -6.52 -10.39 -0.85
CA LYS A 48 -7.39 -11.56 -1.07
C LYS A 48 -8.88 -11.17 -1.19
N ALA A 49 -9.36 -10.28 -0.31
CA ALA A 49 -10.77 -9.89 -0.28
C ALA A 49 -11.19 -9.12 -1.55
N PHE A 50 -10.31 -8.27 -2.08
CA PHE A 50 -10.61 -7.39 -3.21
C PHE A 50 -10.01 -7.85 -4.53
N HIS A 51 -9.15 -8.89 -4.55
CA HIS A 51 -8.49 -9.42 -5.74
C HIS A 51 -9.41 -9.52 -6.97
N PRO A 52 -10.63 -10.10 -6.85
CA PRO A 52 -11.49 -10.31 -8.02
C PRO A 52 -12.04 -9.01 -8.60
N PHE A 53 -12.18 -7.98 -7.76
CA PHE A 53 -12.84 -6.71 -8.11
C PHE A 53 -11.84 -5.59 -8.44
N THR A 54 -10.56 -5.74 -8.09
CA THR A 54 -9.53 -4.75 -8.36
C THR A 54 -8.53 -5.27 -9.39
N VAL A 55 -7.79 -6.34 -9.07
CA VAL A 55 -6.70 -6.87 -9.90
C VAL A 55 -7.25 -7.60 -11.12
N GLU A 56 -8.25 -8.46 -10.93
CA GLU A 56 -8.82 -9.26 -12.03
C GLU A 56 -9.94 -8.55 -12.80
N ARG A 57 -10.28 -7.31 -12.41
CA ARG A 57 -11.37 -6.58 -13.03
C ARG A 57 -11.06 -6.25 -14.49
N ARG A 58 -11.92 -6.73 -15.38
CA ARG A 58 -11.85 -6.43 -16.82
C ARG A 58 -13.10 -5.67 -17.24
N VAL A 59 -12.91 -4.56 -17.95
CA VAL A 59 -14.01 -3.82 -18.58
C VAL A 59 -13.76 -3.80 -20.08
N PRO A 60 -14.70 -4.32 -20.88
CA PRO A 60 -14.61 -4.21 -22.33
C PRO A 60 -14.51 -2.74 -22.77
N PRO A 61 -13.71 -2.41 -23.78
CA PRO A 61 -13.71 -1.07 -24.34
C PRO A 61 -15.09 -0.76 -24.93
N SER A 62 -15.54 0.48 -24.79
CA SER A 62 -16.78 0.93 -25.44
C SER A 62 -16.62 0.89 -26.96
N PRO A 63 -17.60 0.37 -27.72
CA PRO A 63 -17.58 0.45 -29.17
C PRO A 63 -17.54 1.90 -29.64
N SER A 64 -16.67 2.21 -30.61
CA SER A 64 -16.69 3.49 -31.31
C SER A 64 -17.89 3.55 -32.25
N LYS A 65 -18.78 4.54 -32.06
CA LYS A 65 -19.82 4.84 -33.06
C LYS A 65 -19.19 5.69 -34.16
N SER A 66 -18.96 5.11 -35.32
CA SER A 66 -18.65 5.88 -36.53
C SER A 66 -19.89 6.70 -36.92
N ILE A 67 -19.77 8.02 -36.96
CA ILE A 67 -20.80 8.89 -37.53
C ILE A 67 -20.80 8.66 -39.05
N PRO A 68 -21.95 8.33 -39.68
CA PRO A 68 -22.00 8.22 -41.13
C PRO A 68 -21.75 9.59 -41.74
N VAL A 69 -20.73 9.71 -42.58
CA VAL A 69 -20.54 10.88 -43.43
C VAL A 69 -21.57 10.76 -44.56
N HIS A 70 -22.61 11.58 -44.51
CA HIS A 70 -23.54 11.72 -45.63
C HIS A 70 -22.80 12.35 -46.81
N SER A 71 -22.70 11.58 -47.90
CA SER A 71 -22.22 11.97 -49.22
C SER A 71 -23.30 12.71 -50.01
#